data_AF-A0A3P8ZX56-F1
#
_entry.id   AF-A0A3P8ZX56-F1
#
_cell.length_a   1.000
_cell.length_b   1.000
_cell.length_c   1.000
_cell.angle_alpha   90.00
_cell.angle_beta   90.00
_cell.angle_gamma   90.00
#
_symmetry.space_group_name_H-M   'P 1'
#
loop_
_entity.id
_entity.type
_entity.pdbx_description
1 polymer ?
#
loop_
_entity_poly.entity_id
_entity_poly.type
_entity_poly.pdbx_seq_one_letter_code
_entity_poly.pdbx_strand_id
1 'polypeptide(L)' 'MYGDTCLSSEVFKPCIDDKDLAFCLNEGECSIIETVAGVHRHCRCKEGYQGLRCDQFVPKTDSILSDPSIRATKDKL' A
#
# COMPACT_ATOMS: atom_id res chain seq x y z
N MET A 1 29.41 14.63 3.44
CA MET A 1 28.09 14.71 2.81
C MET A 1 28.07 13.80 1.58
N TYR A 2 27.95 12.49 1.78
CA TYR A 2 27.64 11.56 0.69
C TYR A 2 26.17 11.21 0.85
N GLY A 3 25.39 11.60 -0.16
CA GLY A 3 23.94 11.50 -0.17
C GLY A 3 23.48 10.05 -0.08
N ASP A 4 22.28 9.91 0.47
CA ASP A 4 21.53 8.68 0.60
C ASP A 4 21.44 7.96 -0.76
N THR A 5 22.35 7.02 -1.01
CA THR A 5 22.19 6.05 -2.09
C THR A 5 21.01 5.16 -1.72
N CYS A 6 19.88 5.43 -2.36
CA CYS A 6 18.63 4.70 -2.31
C CYS A 6 18.86 3.20 -2.59
N LEU A 7 19.15 2.42 -1.54
CA LEU A 7 19.13 0.95 -1.56
C LEU A 7 17.74 0.36 -1.89
N SER A 8 16.71 1.21 -1.98
CA SER A 8 15.32 0.79 -2.13
C SER A 8 14.86 0.57 -3.57
N SER A 9 15.59 1.02 -4.61
CA SER A 9 15.03 1.07 -5.97
C SER A 9 15.49 -0.02 -6.94
N GLU A 10 16.42 -0.91 -6.59
CA GLU A 10 16.83 -1.97 -7.53
C GLU A 10 15.74 -3.03 -7.71
N VAL A 11 14.95 -3.28 -6.65
CA VAL A 11 13.88 -4.27 -6.63
C VAL A 11 12.54 -3.68 -7.08
N PHE A 12 12.31 -2.40 -6.80
CA PHE A 12 11.06 -1.70 -7.12
C PHE A 12 11.32 -0.64 -8.18
N LYS A 13 11.08 -1.00 -9.45
CA LYS A 13 11.16 -0.05 -10.56
C LYS A 13 9.84 0.71 -10.66
N PRO A 14 9.81 2.02 -10.90
CA PRO A 14 8.54 2.73 -11.08
C PRO A 14 7.81 2.20 -12.33
N CYS A 15 6.48 2.18 -12.30
CA CYS A 15 5.69 1.91 -13.49
C CYS A 15 5.86 3.06 -14.50
N ILE A 16 6.06 2.74 -15.78
CA ILE A 16 6.31 3.74 -16.84
C ILE A 16 5.19 3.74 -17.88
N ASP A 17 4.67 2.55 -18.21
CA ASP A 17 3.63 2.41 -19.22
C ASP A 17 2.25 2.83 -18.69
N ASP A 18 1.45 3.52 -19.50
CA ASP A 18 0.10 3.98 -19.14
C ASP A 18 -0.81 2.86 -18.61
N LYS A 19 -0.66 1.64 -19.16
CA LYS A 19 -1.40 0.46 -18.72
C LYS A 19 -1.04 0.03 -17.30
N ASP A 20 0.22 0.19 -16.93
CA ASP A 20 0.71 -0.14 -15.59
C ASP A 20 0.37 0.96 -14.60
N LEU A 21 0.47 2.22 -15.02
CA LEU A 21 0.04 3.37 -14.23
C LEU A 21 -1.45 3.31 -13.87
N ALA A 22 -2.29 2.74 -14.75
CA ALA A 22 -3.71 2.51 -14.48
C ALA A 22 -4.00 1.30 -13.57
N PHE A 23 -2.98 0.52 -13.16
CA PHE A 23 -3.18 -0.64 -12.29
C PHE A 23 -3.56 -0.22 -10.88
N CYS A 24 -2.82 0.71 -10.29
CA CYS A 24 -3.11 1.27 -8.97
C CYS A 24 -4.17 2.37 -9.10
N LEU A 25 -5.31 2.19 -8.42
CA LEU A 25 -6.42 3.13 -8.44
C LEU A 25 -6.28 4.14 -7.29
N ASN A 26 -7.19 5.12 -7.25
CA ASN A 26 -7.32 6.08 -6.15
C ASN A 26 -6.00 6.78 -5.77
N GLU A 27 -5.25 7.20 -6.80
CA GLU A 27 -3.95 7.88 -6.67
C GLU A 27 -2.86 7.03 -5.97
N GLY A 28 -2.94 5.69 -6.04
CA GLY A 28 -1.89 4.80 -5.54
C GLY A 28 -0.62 4.85 -6.38
N GLU A 29 0.54 4.82 -5.75
CA GLU A 29 1.83 4.78 -6.44
C GLU A 29 2.13 3.36 -6.93
N CYS A 30 2.55 3.24 -8.19
CA CYS A 30 2.81 1.95 -8.86
C CYS A 30 4.31 1.66 -8.98
N SER A 31 4.68 0.42 -8.64
CA SER A 31 6.01 -0.13 -8.89
C SER A 31 5.93 -1.53 -9.50
N ILE A 32 6.92 -1.85 -10.31
CA ILE A 32 7.17 -3.17 -10.89
C ILE A 32 8.20 -3.89 -10.02
N ILE A 33 7.86 -5.11 -9.62
CA ILE A 33 8.76 -6.04 -8.95
C ILE A 33 9.05 -7.18 -9.92
N GLU A 34 10.32 -7.33 -10.28
CA GLU A 34 10.80 -8.48 -11.05
C GLU A 34 11.26 -9.56 -10.07
N THR A 35 10.64 -10.72 -10.11
CA THR A 35 11.01 -11.89 -9.29
C THR A 35 11.27 -13.10 -10.18
N VAL A 36 11.79 -14.19 -9.59
CA VAL A 36 11.93 -15.47 -10.29
C VAL A 36 10.59 -16.05 -10.78
N ALA A 37 9.47 -15.65 -10.17
CA ALA A 37 8.13 -16.08 -10.57
C ALA A 37 7.53 -15.22 -11.70
N GLY A 38 8.20 -14.13 -12.07
CA GLY A 38 7.77 -13.21 -13.11
C GLY A 38 7.69 -11.75 -12.65
N VAL A 39 7.01 -10.96 -13.46
CA VAL A 39 6.87 -9.51 -13.29
C VAL A 39 5.53 -9.20 -12.61
N HIS A 40 5.59 -8.54 -11.46
CA HIS A 40 4.42 -8.20 -10.65
C HIS A 40 4.29 -6.68 -10.47
N ARG A 41 3.06 -6.21 -10.27
CA ARG A 41 2.76 -4.82 -9.93
C ARG A 41 2.47 -4.71 -8.45
N HIS A 42 3.04 -3.70 -7.83
CA HIS A 42 2.87 -3.40 -6.42
C HIS A 42 2.38 -1.97 -6.25
N CYS A 43 1.27 -1.82 -5.52
CA CYS A 43 0.67 -0.53 -5.23
C CYS A 43 0.97 -0.12 -3.79
N ARG A 44 1.47 1.11 -3.63
CA ARG A 44 1.44 1.82 -2.36
C ARG A 44 0.18 2.69 -2.34
N CYS A 45 -0.80 2.28 -1.54
CA CYS A 45 -2.09 2.96 -1.49
C CYS A 45 -2.04 4.26 -0.69
N LYS A 46 -2.82 5.24 -1.14
CA LYS A 46 -3.09 6.48 -0.41
C LYS A 46 -3.89 6.18 0.87
N GLU A 47 -3.80 7.08 1.85
CA GLU A 47 -4.56 6.94 3.11
C GLU A 47 -6.06 6.73 2.84
N GLY A 48 -6.65 5.77 3.54
CA GLY A 48 -8.07 5.41 3.40
C GLY A 48 -8.35 4.43 2.27
N TYR A 49 -7.33 3.95 1.55
CA TYR A 49 -7.49 2.91 0.53
C TYR A 49 -6.58 1.71 0.80
N GLN A 50 -7.06 0.52 0.44
CA GLN A 50 -6.31 -0.74 0.56
C GLN A 50 -6.64 -1.70 -0.60
N GLY A 51 -6.02 -2.88 -0.57
CA GLY A 51 -6.19 -3.92 -1.57
C GLY A 51 -5.08 -3.89 -2.63
N LEU A 52 -5.05 -4.92 -3.48
CA LEU A 52 -4.00 -5.09 -4.50
C LEU A 52 -3.92 -3.92 -5.48
N ARG A 53 -5.06 -3.27 -5.72
CA ARG A 53 -5.20 -2.13 -6.65
C ARG A 53 -5.62 -0.84 -5.95
N CYS A 54 -5.60 -0.78 -4.62
CA CYS A 54 -6.08 0.37 -3.85
C CYS A 54 -7.56 0.72 -4.10
N ASP A 55 -8.39 -0.26 -4.47
CA ASP A 55 -9.78 -0.09 -4.86
C ASP A 55 -10.77 -0.18 -3.69
N GLN A 56 -10.30 -0.65 -2.54
CA GLN A 56 -11.12 -0.80 -1.34
C GLN A 56 -10.96 0.42 -0.44
N PHE A 57 -12.03 1.18 -0.23
CA PHE A 57 -12.04 2.24 0.76
C PHE A 57 -12.11 1.65 2.18
N VAL A 58 -11.26 2.16 3.06
CA VAL A 58 -11.23 1.84 4.49
C VAL A 58 -11.80 3.05 5.23
N PRO A 59 -13.07 3.01 5.66
CA PRO A 59 -13.62 4.08 6.46
C PRO A 59 -12.78 4.24 7.72
N LYS A 60 -12.47 5.48 8.10
CA LYS A 60 -11.88 5.83 9.39
C LYS A 60 -12.87 5.49 10.50
N THR A 61 -13.00 4.21 10.81
CA THR A 61 -13.90 3.73 11.85
C THR A 61 -13.14 3.20 13.04
N ASP A 62 -11.92 2.67 12.91
CA ASP A 62 -11.24 2.08 14.07
C ASP A 62 -9.69 2.01 14.04
N SER A 63 -9.00 3.15 14.20
CA SER A 63 -7.70 3.13 14.93
C SER A 63 -7.88 2.78 16.43
N ILE A 64 -9.13 2.54 16.84
CA ILE A 64 -9.58 2.26 18.20
C ILE A 64 -9.69 0.74 18.48
N LEU A 65 -9.74 -0.14 17.46
CA LEU A 65 -9.84 -1.60 17.67
C LEU A 65 -8.51 -2.37 17.60
N SER A 66 -7.40 -1.69 17.29
CA SER A 66 -6.04 -2.25 17.36
C SER A 66 -5.40 -2.14 18.75
N ASP A 67 -6.00 -1.35 19.66
CA ASP A 67 -5.59 -1.29 21.06
C ASP A 67 -6.40 -2.31 21.90
N PRO A 68 -5.77 -3.37 22.44
CA PRO A 68 -6.46 -4.37 23.25
C PRO A 68 -7.08 -3.81 24.53
N SER A 69 -6.73 -2.58 24.96
CA SER A 69 -7.38 -1.94 26.12
C SER A 69 -8.85 -1.54 25.87
N ILE A 70 -9.25 -1.38 24.60
CA ILE A 70 -10.57 -0.83 24.24
C ILE A 70 -11.60 -1.95 23.99
N ARG A 71 -11.17 -3.21 23.85
CA ARG A 71 -12.07 -4.37 23.79
C ARG A 71 -12.80 -4.63 25.11
N ALA A 72 -12.20 -4.25 26.25
CA ALA A 72 -12.75 -4.54 27.58
C ALA A 72 -14.03 -3.75 27.93
N THR A 73 -14.43 -2.74 27.14
CA THR A 73 -15.60 -1.89 27.45
C THR A 73 -16.82 -2.14 26.57
N LYS A 74 -16.73 -2.96 25.51
CA LYS A 74 -17.88 -3.27 24.63
C LYS A 74 -18.71 -4.49 25.07
N ASP A 75 -18.23 -5.30 26.01
CA ASP A 75 -18.95 -6.47 26.55
C ASP A 75 -19.88 -6.13 27.74
N LYS A 76 -20.24 -4.87 27.93
CA LYS A 76 -21.12 -4.43 29.03
C LYS A 76 -22.23 -3.47 28.58
N LEU A 77 -22.91 -3.83 27.48
CA LEU A 77 -24.27 -3.38 27.21
C LEU A 77 -25.20 -4.60 27.10
#